data_AF-A0A1N7AX27-F1
#
_entry.id   AF-A0A1N7AX27-F1
#
_cell.length_a   1.000
_cell.length_b   1.000
_cell.length_c   1.000
_cell.angle_alpha   90.00
_cell.angle_beta   90.00
_cell.angle_gamma   90.00
#
_symmetry.space_group_name_H-M   'P 1'
#
loop_
_entity.id
_entity.type
_entity.pdbx_description
1 polymer ?
#
loop_
_entity_poly.entity_id
_entity_poly.type
_entity_poly.pdbx_seq_one_letter_code
_entity_poly.pdbx_strand_id
1 'polypeptide(L)'
;MTRANFSEFVLGAMPGTKAEIVIKSGVSQAAVLRWVRLLHAGRKIYIANWKPHPRAGAAMAVYAVGDLPDAPCTLPHLTKRQIRLRFEAKARKDGRYDAMKARWRSKYWIRKAGAVGDPLVAALFGAARAQEVR
;
A
#
# COMPACT_ATOMS: atom_id res chain seq x y z
N MET A 1 -5.68 16.28 30.17
CA MET A 1 -5.30 15.58 28.92
C MET A 1 -6.54 15.39 28.07
N THR A 2 -6.75 16.25 27.07
CA THR A 2 -7.82 16.09 26.08
C THR A 2 -7.51 14.87 25.20
N ARG A 3 -8.40 13.87 25.17
CA ARG A 3 -8.32 12.78 24.19
C ARG A 3 -8.44 13.42 22.80
N ALA A 4 -7.40 13.33 21.98
CA ALA A 4 -7.45 13.83 20.62
C ALA A 4 -8.58 13.10 19.85
N ASN A 5 -9.59 13.85 19.38
CA ASN A 5 -10.67 13.33 18.54
C ASN A 5 -10.15 13.15 17.11
N PHE A 6 -9.41 12.06 16.87
CA PHE A 6 -8.86 11.73 15.55
C PHE A 6 -9.92 11.72 14.44
N SER A 7 -11.17 11.39 14.76
CA SER A 7 -12.28 11.44 13.80
C SER A 7 -12.54 12.85 13.26
N GLU A 8 -12.43 13.88 14.10
CA GLU A 8 -12.65 15.28 13.70
C GLU A 8 -11.53 15.76 12.77
N PHE A 9 -10.27 15.42 13.08
CA PHE A 9 -9.14 15.72 12.20
C PHE A 9 -9.27 15.02 10.83
N VAL A 10 -9.73 13.76 10.83
CA VAL A 10 -9.98 13.01 9.59
C VAL A 10 -11.09 13.65 8.76
N LEU A 11 -12.19 14.08 9.39
CA LEU A 11 -13.30 14.76 8.73
C LEU A 11 -12.89 16.14 8.20
N GLY A 12 -12.15 16.93 8.99
CA GLY A 12 -11.66 18.25 8.58
C GLY A 12 -10.64 18.22 7.43
N ALA A 13 -9.97 17.08 7.21
CA ALA A 13 -9.04 16.88 6.10
C ALA A 13 -9.71 16.47 4.77
N MET A 14 -11.02 16.22 4.78
CA MET A 14 -11.78 15.91 3.57
C MET A 14 -12.14 17.19 2.80
N PRO A 15 -12.34 17.13 1.47
CA PRO A 15 -12.27 15.94 0.62
C PRO A 15 -10.84 15.52 0.26
N GLY A 16 -10.66 14.22 -0.03
CA GLY A 16 -9.38 13.70 -0.51
C GLY A 16 -9.27 12.18 -0.54
N THR A 17 -8.21 11.68 -1.18
CA THR A 17 -7.80 10.27 -1.04
C THR A 17 -7.26 9.99 0.36
N LYS A 18 -7.20 8.72 0.77
CA LYS A 18 -6.60 8.32 2.06
C LYS A 18 -5.19 8.90 2.27
N ALA A 19 -4.36 8.95 1.22
CA ALA A 19 -3.02 9.54 1.31
C ALA A 19 -3.05 11.06 1.48
N GLU A 20 -3.94 11.76 0.75
CA GLU A 20 -4.14 13.20 0.91
C GLU A 20 -4.66 13.54 2.32
N ILE A 21 -5.58 12.73 2.86
CA ILE A 21 -6.12 12.90 4.22
C ILE A 21 -5.02 12.72 5.27
N VAL A 22 -4.13 11.73 5.12
CA VAL A 22 -2.96 11.57 6.01
C VAL A 22 -2.09 12.83 6.02
N ILE A 23 -1.78 13.37 4.84
CA ILE A 23 -0.95 14.57 4.71
C ILE A 23 -1.64 15.79 5.35
N LYS A 24 -2.93 16.00 5.06
CA LYS A 24 -3.69 17.16 5.54
C LYS A 24 -3.98 17.12 7.04
N SER A 25 -4.32 15.94 7.58
CA SER A 25 -4.70 15.80 8.99
C SER A 25 -3.51 15.66 9.94
N GLY A 26 -2.32 15.29 9.43
CA GLY A 26 -1.16 14.93 10.26
C GLY A 26 -1.35 13.65 11.08
N VAL A 27 -2.47 12.94 10.91
CA VAL A 27 -2.79 11.70 11.62
C VAL A 27 -2.05 10.54 10.97
N SER A 28 -1.60 9.58 11.78
CA SER A 28 -0.91 8.40 11.28
C SER A 28 -1.75 7.64 10.25
N GLN A 29 -1.09 7.04 9.26
CA GLN A 29 -1.76 6.29 8.20
C GLN A 29 -2.69 5.20 8.74
N ALA A 30 -2.26 4.47 9.77
CA ALA A 30 -3.07 3.43 10.40
C ALA A 30 -4.37 3.99 11.01
N ALA A 31 -4.29 5.13 11.70
CA ALA A 31 -5.45 5.78 12.28
C ALA A 31 -6.40 6.33 11.21
N VAL A 32 -5.89 6.96 10.16
CA VAL A 32 -6.72 7.41 9.02
C VAL A 32 -7.44 6.23 8.37
N LEU A 33 -6.75 5.13 8.07
CA LEU A 33 -7.37 3.95 7.46
C LEU A 33 -8.50 3.38 8.33
N ARG A 34 -8.27 3.31 9.65
CA ARG A 34 -9.27 2.85 10.62
C ARG A 34 -10.48 3.79 10.64
N TRP A 35 -10.27 5.09 10.79
CA TRP A 35 -11.35 6.07 10.89
C TRP A 35 -12.14 6.24 9.60
N VAL A 36 -11.48 6.25 8.44
CA VAL A 36 -12.18 6.26 7.14
C VAL A 36 -13.10 5.05 7.02
N ARG A 37 -12.65 3.85 7.42
CA ARG A 37 -13.51 2.65 7.40
C ARG A 37 -14.72 2.81 8.32
N LEU A 38 -14.52 3.28 9.55
CA LEU A 38 -15.60 3.44 10.54
C LEU A 38 -16.60 4.54 10.12
N LEU A 39 -16.11 5.67 9.63
CA LEU A 39 -16.93 6.79 9.16
C LEU A 39 -17.74 6.41 7.92
N HIS A 40 -17.14 5.64 6.99
CA HIS A 40 -17.82 5.17 5.78
C HIS A 40 -18.90 4.13 6.11
N ALA A 41 -18.58 3.17 6.99
CA ALA A 41 -19.57 2.21 7.49
C ALA A 41 -20.74 2.89 8.22
N GLY A 42 -20.46 3.98 8.94
CA GLY A 42 -21.47 4.81 9.60
C GLY A 42 -22.13 5.85 8.69
N ARG A 43 -21.91 5.82 7.37
CA ARG A 43 -22.44 6.77 6.37
C ARG A 43 -22.22 8.25 6.71
N LYS A 44 -21.12 8.57 7.39
CA LYS A 44 -20.71 9.97 7.65
C LYS A 44 -19.86 10.56 6.53
N ILE A 45 -19.34 9.68 5.68
CA ILE A 45 -18.54 10.03 4.52
C ILE A 45 -18.95 9.12 3.36
N TYR A 46 -18.75 9.59 2.14
CA TYR A 46 -19.02 8.85 0.92
C TYR A 46 -17.86 8.99 -0.06
N ILE A 47 -17.82 8.11 -1.06
CA ILE A 47 -16.87 8.19 -2.17
C ILE A 47 -17.43 9.17 -3.20
N ALA A 48 -16.84 10.37 -3.28
CA ALA A 48 -17.29 11.41 -4.20
C ALA A 48 -16.83 11.15 -5.64
N ASN A 49 -15.62 10.62 -5.83
CA ASN A 49 -15.09 10.22 -7.13
C ASN A 49 -13.90 9.25 -6.99
N TRP A 50 -13.37 8.83 -8.15
CA TRP A 50 -12.22 7.94 -8.25
C TRP A 50 -11.09 8.59 -9.04
N LYS A 51 -9.86 8.49 -8.53
CA LYS A 51 -8.64 8.96 -9.20
C LYS A 51 -7.76 7.78 -9.64
N PRO A 52 -7.07 7.87 -10.78
CA PRO A 52 -6.08 6.87 -11.16
C PRO A 52 -4.88 6.89 -10.20
N HIS A 53 -4.31 5.73 -9.90
CA HIS A 53 -3.14 5.66 -9.03
C HIS A 53 -1.89 6.23 -9.71
N PRO A 54 -1.12 7.12 -9.06
CA PRO A 54 0.03 7.76 -9.68
C PRO A 54 1.12 6.77 -10.09
N ARG A 55 1.28 5.65 -9.37
CA ARG A 55 2.28 4.60 -9.65
C ARG A 55 1.68 3.31 -10.23
N ALA A 56 0.60 3.39 -10.99
CA ALA A 56 -0.03 2.23 -11.65
C ALA A 56 -0.64 1.16 -10.73
N GLY A 57 -1.14 1.54 -9.54
CA GLY A 57 -1.94 0.68 -8.67
C GLY A 57 -3.45 0.75 -8.96
N ALA A 58 -4.25 0.19 -8.06
CA ALA A 58 -5.70 0.27 -8.10
C ALA A 58 -6.19 1.72 -8.00
N ALA A 59 -7.36 2.02 -8.60
CA ALA A 59 -8.01 3.32 -8.48
C ALA A 59 -8.15 3.74 -7.01
N MET A 60 -7.92 5.03 -6.75
CA MET A 60 -7.98 5.62 -5.43
C MET A 60 -9.33 6.31 -5.24
N ALA A 61 -10.10 5.88 -4.25
CA ALA A 61 -11.31 6.58 -3.84
C ALA A 61 -10.97 7.95 -3.23
N VAL A 62 -11.74 8.96 -3.60
CA VAL A 62 -11.75 10.28 -2.97
C VAL A 62 -12.96 10.36 -2.07
N TYR A 63 -12.71 10.54 -0.78
CA TYR A 63 -13.75 10.62 0.24
C TYR A 63 -14.15 12.07 0.48
N ALA A 64 -15.43 12.29 0.72
CA ALA A 64 -16.01 13.57 1.13
C ALA A 64 -16.96 13.37 2.31
N VAL A 65 -17.20 14.42 3.09
CA VAL A 65 -18.14 14.40 4.22
C VAL A 65 -19.57 14.43 3.68
N GLY A 66 -20.44 13.58 4.24
CA GLY A 66 -21.85 13.44 3.86
C GLY A 66 -22.29 11.98 3.81
N ASP A 67 -23.57 11.78 3.54
CA ASP A 67 -24.26 10.48 3.54
C ASP A 67 -24.80 10.08 2.16
N LEU A 68 -24.31 10.74 1.10
CA LEU A 68 -24.66 10.46 -0.29
C LEU A 68 -24.20 9.04 -0.71
N PRO A 69 -24.83 8.45 -1.74
CA PRO A 69 -24.38 7.18 -2.29
C PRO A 69 -22.97 7.30 -2.87
N ASP A 70 -22.19 6.22 -2.75
CA ASP A 70 -20.84 6.15 -3.31
C ASP A 70 -20.88 6.24 -4.85
N ALA A 71 -20.01 7.07 -5.41
CA ALA A 71 -19.82 7.17 -6.85
C ALA A 71 -19.30 5.84 -7.42
N PRO A 72 -19.87 5.33 -8.52
CA PRO A 72 -19.37 4.12 -9.17
C PRO A 72 -17.96 4.34 -9.71
N CYS A 73 -17.11 3.31 -9.62
CA CYS A 73 -15.78 3.35 -10.20
C CYS A 73 -15.87 3.09 -11.71
N THR A 74 -15.72 4.13 -12.53
CA THR A 74 -15.68 4.02 -14.00
C THR A 74 -14.27 3.75 -14.54
N LEU A 75 -13.26 3.76 -13.68
CA LEU A 75 -11.88 3.53 -14.08
C LEU A 75 -11.65 2.04 -14.38
N PRO A 76 -10.93 1.71 -15.46
CA PRO A 76 -10.74 0.32 -15.87
C PRO A 76 -9.94 -0.45 -14.82
N HIS A 77 -10.46 -1.62 -14.45
CA HIS A 77 -9.73 -2.58 -13.64
C HIS A 77 -8.55 -3.14 -14.44
N LEU A 78 -7.35 -2.75 -14.05
CA LEU A 78 -6.13 -3.23 -14.67
C LEU A 78 -5.80 -4.63 -14.17
N THR A 79 -5.42 -5.52 -15.09
CA THR A 79 -4.83 -6.81 -14.74
C THR A 79 -3.48 -6.62 -14.05
N LYS A 80 -3.05 -7.61 -13.25
CA LYS A 80 -1.73 -7.60 -12.60
C LYS A 80 -0.59 -7.36 -13.61
N ARG A 81 -0.71 -7.91 -14.83
CA ARG A 81 0.25 -7.72 -15.92
C ARG A 81 0.28 -6.25 -16.39
N GLN A 82 -0.88 -5.64 -16.62
CA GLN A 82 -0.96 -4.23 -17.04
C GLN A 82 -0.43 -3.28 -15.97
N ILE A 83 -0.74 -3.55 -14.69
CA ILE A 83 -0.18 -2.82 -13.53
C ILE A 83 1.34 -2.86 -13.55
N ARG A 84 1.92 -4.07 -13.67
CA ARG A 84 3.37 -4.25 -13.74
C ARG A 84 4.00 -3.49 -14.91
N LEU A 85 3.45 -3.63 -16.12
CA LEU A 85 3.99 -2.96 -17.31
C LEU A 85 3.94 -1.43 -17.17
N ARG A 86 2.83 -0.86 -16.68
CA ARG A 86 2.70 0.58 -16.43
C ARG A 86 3.66 1.05 -15.34
N PHE A 87 3.82 0.28 -14.27
CA PHE A 87 4.77 0.60 -13.20
C PHE A 87 6.22 0.61 -13.71
N GLU A 88 6.63 -0.41 -14.48
CA GLU A 88 7.96 -0.48 -15.08
C GLU A 88 8.19 0.67 -16.08
N ALA A 89 7.22 0.94 -16.97
CA ALA A 89 7.30 2.06 -17.91
C ALA A 89 7.45 3.40 -17.20
N LYS A 90 6.67 3.65 -16.14
CA LYS A 90 6.79 4.87 -15.34
C LYS A 90 8.12 4.95 -14.57
N ALA A 91 8.58 3.84 -14.00
CA ALA A 91 9.87 3.79 -13.33
C ALA A 91 11.04 4.07 -14.26
N ARG A 92 10.95 3.64 -15.54
CA ARG A 92 11.93 3.98 -16.58
C ARG A 92 11.89 5.46 -16.91
N LYS A 93 10.70 6.03 -17.12
CA LYS A 93 10.53 7.47 -17.37
C LYS A 93 11.07 8.34 -16.23
N ASP A 94 10.86 7.91 -14.99
CA ASP A 94 11.35 8.61 -13.79
C ASP A 94 12.85 8.35 -13.48
N GLY A 95 13.56 7.54 -14.29
CA GLY A 95 14.98 7.19 -14.07
C GLY A 95 15.25 6.27 -12.87
N ARG A 96 14.21 5.76 -12.19
CA ARG A 96 14.34 4.93 -10.97
C ARG A 96 14.45 3.44 -11.25
N TYR A 97 14.29 3.03 -12.51
CA TYR A 97 14.21 1.61 -12.89
C TYR A 97 15.48 0.83 -12.56
N ASP A 98 16.66 1.38 -12.87
CA ASP A 98 17.92 0.64 -12.68
C ASP A 98 18.28 0.47 -11.21
N ALA A 99 18.11 1.52 -10.39
CA ALA A 99 18.28 1.42 -8.94
C ALA A 99 17.34 0.36 -8.33
N MET A 100 16.11 0.28 -8.83
CA MET A 100 15.14 -0.72 -8.40
C MET A 100 15.55 -2.14 -8.81
N LYS A 101 16.02 -2.30 -10.05
CA LYS A 101 16.53 -3.57 -10.59
C LYS A 101 17.74 -4.05 -9.80
N ALA A 102 18.69 -3.18 -9.48
CA ALA A 102 19.85 -3.49 -8.63
C ALA A 102 19.41 -3.96 -7.24
N ARG A 103 18.46 -3.26 -6.61
CA ARG A 103 17.88 -3.66 -5.31
C ARG A 103 17.19 -5.03 -5.38
N TRP A 104 16.43 -5.31 -6.43
CA TRP A 104 15.79 -6.61 -6.62
C TRP A 104 16.81 -7.74 -6.80
N ARG A 105 17.87 -7.52 -7.59
CA ARG A 105 18.97 -8.49 -7.73
C ARG A 105 19.68 -8.74 -6.41
N SER A 106 19.99 -7.70 -5.65
CA SER A 106 20.59 -7.82 -4.32
C SER A 106 19.73 -8.67 -3.38
N LYS A 107 18.42 -8.36 -3.26
CA LYS A 107 17.49 -9.16 -2.45
C LYS A 107 17.40 -10.62 -2.87
N TYR A 108 17.41 -10.88 -4.17
CA TYR A 108 17.41 -12.25 -4.70
C TYR A 108 18.65 -13.02 -4.21
N TRP A 109 19.84 -12.43 -4.33
CA TRP A 109 21.07 -13.08 -3.88
C TRP A 109 21.17 -13.22 -2.37
N ILE A 110 20.69 -12.24 -1.59
CA ILE A 110 20.59 -12.36 -0.12
C ILE A 110 19.71 -13.55 0.25
N ARG A 111 18.52 -13.67 -0.38
CA ARG A 111 17.61 -14.79 -0.12
C ARG A 111 18.22 -16.13 -0.55
N LYS A 112 18.92 -16.16 -1.69
CA LYS A 112 19.59 -17.36 -2.18
C LYS A 112 20.74 -17.78 -1.26
N ALA A 113 21.55 -16.84 -0.78
CA ALA A 113 22.62 -17.09 0.17
C ALA A 113 22.08 -17.64 1.51
N GLY A 114 20.99 -17.05 2.04
CA GLY A 114 20.34 -17.55 3.25
C GLY A 114 19.69 -18.93 3.08
N ALA A 115 19.32 -19.32 1.87
CA ALA A 115 18.75 -20.64 1.58
C ALA A 115 19.79 -21.76 1.48
N VAL A 116 21.07 -21.43 1.28
CA VAL A 116 22.15 -22.42 1.16
C VAL A 116 22.59 -22.98 2.53
N GLY A 117 22.14 -22.37 3.64
CA GLY A 117 22.63 -22.71 4.97
C GLY A 117 24.09 -22.27 5.15
N ASP A 118 24.49 -21.96 6.36
CA ASP A 118 25.91 -21.66 6.62
C ASP A 118 26.71 -22.96 6.44
N PRO A 119 27.69 -23.03 5.52
CA PRO A 119 28.46 -24.24 5.27
C PRO A 119 29.22 -24.73 6.51
N LEU A 120 29.61 -23.83 7.42
CA LEU A 120 30.22 -24.20 8.71
C LEU A 120 29.19 -24.83 9.64
N VAL A 121 27.96 -24.30 9.69
CA VAL A 121 26.86 -24.90 10.46
C VAL A 121 26.46 -26.25 9.90
N ALA A 122 26.40 -26.39 8.57
CA ALA A 122 26.12 -27.66 7.89
C ALA A 122 27.22 -28.71 8.11
N ALA A 123 28.48 -28.29 8.19
CA ALA A 123 29.61 -29.18 8.50
C ALA A 123 29.67 -29.59 9.98
N LEU A 124 29.32 -28.68 10.91
CA LEU A 124 29.38 -28.92 12.35
C LEU A 124 28.16 -29.69 12.89
N PHE A 125 26.97 -29.45 12.36
CA PHE A 125 25.71 -30.00 12.90
C PHE A 125 24.98 -30.93 11.91
N GLY A 126 25.58 -31.21 10.75
CA GLY A 126 24.95 -31.95 9.66
C GLY A 126 23.90 -31.12 8.91
N ALA A 127 23.56 -31.54 7.68
CA ALA A 127 22.47 -30.95 6.93
C ALA A 127 21.14 -31.29 7.61
N ALA A 128 20.68 -30.43 8.52
CA ALA A 128 19.38 -30.59 9.15
C ALA A 128 18.30 -30.69 8.06
N ARG A 129 17.69 -31.88 7.94
CA ARG A 129 16.54 -32.13 7.08
C ARG A 129 15.50 -31.05 7.33
N ALA A 130 15.03 -30.44 6.25
CA ALA A 130 13.87 -29.58 6.23
C ALA A 130 12.76 -30.22 7.07
N GLN A 131 12.47 -29.59 8.21
CA GLN A 131 11.44 -30.03 9.14
C GLN A 131 10.09 -29.92 8.43
N GLU A 132 9.39 -31.06 8.31
CA GLU A 132 8.01 -31.14 7.84
C GLU A 132 7.13 -30.22 8.69
N VAL A 133 6.48 -29.25 8.04
CA VAL A 133 5.38 -28.50 8.63
C VAL A 133 4.11 -29.30 8.35
N ARG A 134 3.58 -29.95 9.39
CA ARG A 134 2.17 -30.37 9.44
C ARG A 134 1.28 -29.19 9.78
#